data_AF-A0A842J5N0-F1
#
_entry.id   AF-A0A842J5N0-F1
#
_cell.length_a   1.000
_cell.length_b   1.000
_cell.length_c   1.000
_cell.angle_alpha   90.00
_cell.angle_beta   90.00
_cell.angle_gamma   90.00
#
_symmetry.space_group_name_H-M   'P 1'
#
loop_
_entity.id
_entity.type
_entity.pdbx_description
1 polymer ?
#
loop_
_entity_poly.entity_id
_entity_poly.type
_entity_poly.pdbx_seq_one_letter_code
_entity_poly.pdbx_strand_id
1 'polypeptide(L)'
;MRCLNKPVKFFLTMIAIFLFAGCASKEPQIVTKIEYQDVLVPIRCINKMPNKPKYDYEDIQTARELMEYYKTCEELLKGCASQGNEKSKGASNE
;
A
#
# COMPACT_ATOMS: atom_id res chain seq x y z
N MET A 1 1.00 -7.35 59.33
CA MET A 1 0.89 -5.88 59.24
C MET A 1 2.30 -5.30 59.29
N ARG A 2 2.83 -4.77 58.17
CA ARG A 2 4.17 -4.14 58.16
C ARG A 2 4.01 -2.67 58.53
N CYS A 3 4.43 -2.31 59.74
CA CYS A 3 4.51 -0.92 60.21
C CYS A 3 5.62 -0.20 59.44
N LEU A 4 5.27 0.36 58.28
CA LEU A 4 6.17 1.22 57.52
C LEU A 4 6.37 2.52 58.32
N ASN A 5 7.61 2.83 58.70
CA ASN A 5 7.96 4.06 59.43
C ASN A 5 7.26 5.27 58.81
N LYS A 6 6.64 6.13 59.65
CA LYS A 6 5.89 7.33 59.22
C LYS A 6 6.56 8.13 58.09
N PRO A 7 7.88 8.44 58.14
CA PRO A 7 8.54 9.15 57.04
C PRO A 7 8.66 8.31 55.75
N VAL A 8 8.87 7.00 55.87
CA VAL A 8 8.99 6.08 54.72
C VAL A 8 7.65 5.92 54.01
N LYS A 9 6.54 5.89 54.76
CA LYS A 9 5.19 5.85 54.19
C LYS A 9 4.86 7.12 53.42
N PHE A 10 5.26 8.29 53.93
CA PHE A 10 5.07 9.58 53.26
C PHE A 10 5.88 9.68 51.96
N PHE A 11 7.14 9.24 51.98
CA PHE A 11 7.98 9.19 50.78
C PHE A 11 7.40 8.26 49.71
N LEU A 12 6.92 7.07 50.11
CA LEU A 12 6.32 6.11 49.17
C LEU A 12 5.06 6.69 48.49
N THR A 13 4.24 7.43 49.23
CA THR A 13 3.04 8.07 48.67
C THR A 13 3.37 9.20 47.69
N MET A 14 4.41 10.00 47.97
CA MET A 14 4.83 11.06 47.05
C MET A 14 5.34 10.49 45.73
N ILE A 15 6.17 9.45 45.80
CA ILE A 15 6.69 8.77 44.60
C ILE A 15 5.56 8.17 43.77
N ALA A 16 4.57 7.54 44.41
CA ALA A 16 3.41 6.99 43.72
C ALA A 16 2.63 8.08 42.95
N ILE A 17 2.38 9.23 43.56
CA ILE A 17 1.65 10.34 42.92
C ILE A 17 2.41 10.87 41.68
N PHE A 18 3.73 11.03 41.77
CA PHE A 18 4.55 11.46 40.62
C PHE A 18 4.54 10.47 39.47
N LEU A 19 4.57 9.16 39.75
CA LEU A 19 4.54 8.12 38.72
C LEU A 19 3.19 8.03 38.01
N PHE A 20 2.08 8.21 38.73
CA PHE A 20 0.74 8.10 38.14
C PHE A 20 0.22 9.41 37.51
N ALA A 21 0.74 10.58 37.89
CA ALA A 21 0.36 11.86 37.29
C ALA A 21 0.70 11.93 35.78
N GLY A 22 1.75 11.24 35.33
CA GLY A 22 2.14 11.17 33.91
C GLY A 22 1.33 10.22 33.04
N CYS A 23 0.44 9.40 33.61
CA CYS A 23 -0.40 8.46 32.85
C CYS A 23 -1.73 9.05 32.39
N ALA A 24 -2.19 10.17 32.98
CA ALA A 24 -3.44 10.83 32.63
C ALA A 24 -3.27 11.97 31.61
N SER A 25 -2.03 12.39 31.33
CA SER A 25 -1.71 13.45 30.37
C SER A 25 -1.71 12.99 28.91
N LYS A 26 -1.82 11.68 28.66
CA LYS A 26 -2.27 11.18 27.37
C LYS A 26 -3.78 11.25 27.37
N GLU A 27 -4.30 12.36 26.86
CA GLU A 27 -5.64 12.39 26.29
C GLU A 27 -5.80 11.10 25.47
N PRO A 28 -6.90 10.35 25.64
CA PRO A 28 -7.16 9.24 24.75
C PRO A 28 -7.11 9.85 23.37
N GLN A 29 -6.14 9.45 22.57
CA GLN A 29 -6.11 9.74 21.16
C GLN A 29 -7.28 8.93 20.61
N ILE A 30 -8.50 9.46 20.80
CA ILE A 30 -9.70 9.02 20.14
C ILE A 30 -9.24 8.93 18.69
N VAL A 31 -9.34 7.74 18.11
CA VAL A 31 -9.00 7.49 16.71
C VAL A 31 -10.01 8.27 15.87
N THR A 32 -9.89 9.60 15.84
CA THR A 32 -10.78 10.54 15.16
C THR A 32 -10.49 10.59 13.68
N LYS A 33 -9.40 9.97 13.24
CA LYS A 33 -9.05 9.82 11.85
C LYS A 33 -8.55 8.40 11.59
N ILE A 34 -9.48 7.52 11.22
CA ILE A 34 -9.10 6.29 10.53
C ILE A 34 -8.77 6.75 9.10
N GLU A 35 -7.50 7.05 8.81
CA GLU A 35 -7.07 7.21 7.43
C GLU A 35 -6.97 5.81 6.81
N TYR A 36 -8.02 5.43 6.10
CA TYR A 36 -7.97 4.30 5.20
C TYR A 36 -7.03 4.68 4.05
N GLN A 37 -5.93 3.94 3.89
CA GLN A 37 -5.10 4.08 2.71
C GLN A 37 -5.79 3.35 1.56
N ASP A 38 -6.29 4.11 0.60
CA ASP A 38 -6.85 3.53 -0.61
C ASP A 38 -5.72 2.90 -1.44
N VAL A 39 -5.66 1.58 -1.41
CA VAL A 39 -4.73 0.81 -2.23
C VAL A 39 -5.31 0.75 -3.64
N LEU A 40 -4.75 1.55 -4.54
CA LEU A 40 -5.09 1.56 -5.96
C LEU A 40 -4.75 0.19 -6.56
N VAL A 41 -5.77 -0.66 -6.74
CA VAL A 41 -5.62 -1.92 -7.47
C VAL A 41 -5.67 -1.62 -8.97
N PRO A 42 -4.65 -1.99 -9.75
CA PRO A 42 -4.65 -1.72 -11.18
C PRO A 42 -5.76 -2.51 -11.87
N ILE A 43 -6.63 -1.81 -12.58
CA ILE A 43 -7.65 -2.44 -13.42
C ILE A 43 -6.94 -3.04 -14.64
N ARG A 44 -7.22 -4.31 -14.93
CA ARG A 44 -6.72 -4.95 -16.14
C ARG A 44 -7.37 -4.29 -17.35
N CYS A 45 -6.59 -3.52 -18.08
CA CYS A 45 -6.99 -2.87 -19.33
C CYS A 45 -7.06 -3.84 -20.53
N ILE A 46 -6.27 -4.92 -20.49
CA ILE A 46 -6.20 -5.92 -21.56
C ILE A 46 -6.75 -7.24 -21.00
N ASN A 47 -7.78 -7.79 -21.65
CA ASN A 47 -8.45 -9.01 -21.20
C ASN A 47 -7.59 -10.27 -21.40
N LYS A 48 -6.89 -10.36 -22.53
CA LYS A 48 -6.02 -11.49 -22.86
C LYS A 48 -4.94 -11.04 -23.85
N MET A 49 -3.71 -11.49 -23.61
CA MET A 49 -2.61 -11.29 -24.55
C MET A 49 -2.76 -12.24 -25.76
N PRO A 50 -2.40 -11.83 -26.98
CA PRO A 50 -2.33 -12.75 -28.11
C PRO A 50 -1.44 -13.96 -27.81
N ASN A 51 -1.64 -15.07 -28.52
CA ASN A 51 -0.81 -16.27 -28.34
C ASN A 51 0.56 -16.06 -28.98
N LYS A 52 1.62 -16.37 -28.25
CA LYS A 52 3.00 -16.21 -28.71
C LYS A 52 3.33 -17.32 -29.72
N PRO A 53 3.72 -16.99 -30.97
CA PRO A 53 4.15 -17.99 -31.93
C PRO A 53 5.47 -18.63 -31.50
N LYS A 54 5.68 -19.89 -31.91
CA LYS A 54 6.93 -20.61 -31.63
C LYS A 54 7.97 -20.21 -32.68
N TYR A 55 9.17 -19.89 -32.22
CA TYR A 55 10.30 -19.61 -33.08
C TYR A 55 10.96 -20.92 -33.53
N ASP A 56 11.24 -21.02 -34.83
CA ASP A 56 12.01 -22.10 -35.44
C ASP A 56 13.28 -21.53 -36.09
N TYR A 57 14.40 -22.20 -35.91
CA TYR A 57 15.69 -21.79 -36.49
C TYR A 57 15.79 -22.12 -37.98
N GLU A 58 15.05 -23.14 -38.42
CA GLU A 58 15.06 -23.60 -39.82
C GLU A 58 14.15 -22.75 -40.72
N ASP A 59 13.18 -22.03 -40.14
CA ASP A 59 12.26 -21.17 -40.86
C ASP A 59 12.33 -19.70 -40.41
N ILE A 60 12.95 -18.88 -41.24
CA ILE A 60 13.11 -17.44 -41.04
C ILE A 60 11.75 -16.71 -40.99
N GLN A 61 10.67 -17.26 -41.56
CA GLN A 61 9.34 -16.65 -41.47
C GLN A 61 8.82 -16.63 -40.04
N THR A 62 9.13 -17.65 -39.23
CA THR A 62 8.75 -17.67 -37.80
C THR A 62 9.40 -16.54 -37.01
N ALA A 63 10.60 -16.09 -37.42
CA ALA A 63 11.26 -14.92 -36.87
C ALA A 63 10.45 -13.64 -37.13
N ARG A 64 9.90 -13.51 -38.34
CA ARG A 64 9.07 -12.38 -38.75
C ARG A 64 7.74 -12.38 -38.02
N GLU A 65 7.06 -13.51 -37.95
CA GLU A 65 5.80 -13.66 -37.20
C GLU A 65 5.98 -13.32 -35.72
N LEU A 66 7.11 -13.71 -35.13
CA LEU A 66 7.46 -13.36 -33.76
C LEU A 66 7.68 -11.85 -33.57
N MET A 67 8.34 -11.19 -34.52
CA MET A 67 8.51 -9.73 -34.50
C MET A 67 7.16 -9.00 -34.61
N GLU A 68 6.29 -9.44 -35.52
CA GLU A 68 4.94 -8.89 -35.67
C GLU A 68 4.11 -9.09 -34.39
N TYR A 69 4.20 -10.27 -33.77
CA TYR A 69 3.58 -10.53 -32.46
C TYR A 69 4.01 -9.49 -31.40
N TYR A 70 5.31 -9.22 -31.26
CA TYR A 70 5.77 -8.24 -30.27
C TYR A 70 5.30 -6.82 -30.59
N LYS A 71 5.24 -6.45 -31.87
CA LYS A 71 4.69 -5.15 -32.28
C LYS A 71 3.23 -5.01 -31.87
N THR A 72 2.39 -6.02 -32.10
CA THR A 72 0.98 -5.98 -31.69
C THR A 72 0.83 -5.89 -30.17
N CYS A 73 1.67 -6.60 -29.42
CA CYS A 73 1.71 -6.54 -27.96
C CYS A 73 2.04 -5.13 -27.47
N GLU A 74 3.01 -4.46 -28.09
CA GLU A 74 3.39 -3.10 -27.75
C GLU A 74 2.27 -2.09 -28.03
N GLU A 75 1.58 -2.22 -29.17
CA GLU A 75 0.44 -1.37 -29.51
C GLU A 75 -0.73 -1.53 -28.52
N LEU A 76 -1.05 -2.77 -28.13
CA LEU A 76 -2.06 -3.06 -27.10
C LEU A 76 -1.68 -2.44 -25.75
N LEU A 77 -0.42 -2.57 -25.35
CA LEU A 77 0.10 -2.00 -24.09
C LEU A 77 0.13 -0.47 -24.11
N LYS A 78 0.45 0.15 -25.25
CA LYS A 78 0.37 1.62 -25.43
C LYS A 78 -1.05 2.13 -25.28
N GLY A 79 -2.03 1.44 -25.89
CA GLY A 79 -3.45 1.78 -25.77
C GLY A 79 -3.98 1.65 -24.33
N CYS A 80 -3.41 0.73 -23.55
CA CYS A 80 -3.71 0.61 -22.13
C CYS A 80 -3.09 1.75 -21.30
N ALA A 81 -1.81 2.05 -21.54
CA ALA A 81 -1.10 3.09 -20.81
C ALA A 81 -1.74 4.47 -21.01
N SER A 82 -2.20 4.79 -22.22
CA SER A 82 -2.90 6.05 -22.50
C SER A 82 -4.21 6.18 -21.70
N GLN A 83 -4.98 5.11 -21.56
CA GLN A 83 -6.21 5.09 -20.76
C GLN A 83 -5.95 5.21 -19.24
N GLY A 84 -4.85 4.64 -18.76
CA GLY A 84 -4.43 4.73 -17.35
C GLY A 84 -4.16 6.17 -16.90
N ASN A 85 -3.65 7.01 -17.81
CA ASN A 85 -3.40 8.45 -17.55
C ASN A 85 -4.69 9.29 -17.48
N GLU A 86 -5.82 8.76 -17.97
CA GLU A 86 -7.12 9.43 -17.96
C GLU A 86 -7.95 9.00 -16.75
N LYS A 87 -7.96 7.70 -16.41
CA LYS A 87 -8.64 7.18 -15.21
C LYS A 87 -8.00 7.63 -13.89
N SER A 88 -6.68 7.85 -13.87
CA SER A 88 -5.98 8.38 -12.67
C SER A 88 -6.28 9.85 -12.38
N LYS A 89 -6.86 10.60 -13.33
CA LYS A 89 -7.29 12.00 -13.12
C LYS A 89 -8.73 12.13 -12.60
N GLY A 90 -9.55 11.08 -12.74
CA GLY A 90 -10.93 11.05 -12.23
C GLY A 90 -11.04 10.73 -10.74
N ALA A 91 -10.00 10.12 -10.13
CA ALA A 91 -10.00 9.77 -8.70
C ALA A 91 -9.43 10.89 -7.79
N SER A 92 -9.25 12.11 -8.33
CA SER A 92 -8.80 13.29 -7.55
C SER A 92 -9.92 14.32 -7.36
N ASN A 93 -11.13 14.06 -7.81
CA ASN A 93 -12.29 14.94 -7.59
C ASN A 93 -13.53 14.10 -7.26
N GLU A 94 -13.56 13.49 -6.08
CA GLU A 94 -14.78 13.41 -5.27
C GLU A 94 -14.41 13.36 -3.79
#